data_AF-A0A3G2G896-F1
#
_entry.id   AF-A0A3G2G896-F1
#
_cell.length_a   1.000
_cell.length_b   1.000
_cell.length_c   1.000
_cell.angle_alpha   90.00
_cell.angle_beta   90.00
_cell.angle_gamma   90.00
#
_symmetry.space_group_name_H-M   'P 1'
#
loop_
_entity.id
_entity.type
_entity.pdbx_description
1 polymer ?
#
loop_
_entity_poly.entity_id
_entity_poly.type
_entity_poly.pdbx_seq_one_letter_code
_entity_poly.pdbx_strand_id
1 'polypeptide(L)' 'MRLYLWEQVKQIWRDITPIGRQGLPSEIGNAEVFLASDESSFIVGTEILADGGLTNISLMK' A
#
# COMPACT_ATOMS: atom_id res chain seq x y z
N MET A 1 -0.51 -25.73 -12.37
CA MET A 1 -1.69 -25.28 -11.61
C MET A 1 -1.35 -24.19 -10.59
N ARG A 2 -0.50 -24.44 -9.58
CA ARG A 2 -0.20 -23.46 -8.51
C ARG A 2 0.43 -22.14 -9.00
N LEU A 3 1.38 -22.19 -9.93
CA LEU A 3 2.02 -20.99 -10.50
C LEU A 3 1.01 -20.09 -11.24
N TYR A 4 0.06 -20.69 -11.96
CA TYR A 4 -0.96 -19.96 -12.72
C TYR A 4 -1.94 -19.21 -11.80
N LEU A 5 -2.21 -19.75 -10.60
CA LEU A 5 -3.02 -19.05 -9.60
C LEU A 5 -2.28 -17.82 -9.04
N TRP A 6 -0.97 -17.93 -8.79
CA TRP A 6 -0.18 -16.82 -8.25
C TRP A 6 -0.08 -15.64 -9.23
N GLU A 7 0.10 -15.92 -10.51
CA GLU A 7 0.15 -14.84 -11.52
C GLU A 7 -1.21 -14.15 -11.67
N GLN A 8 -2.32 -14.89 -11.60
CA GLN A 8 -3.66 -14.27 -11.57
C GLN A 8 -3.87 -13.38 -10.34
N VAL A 9 -3.44 -13.83 -9.15
CA VAL A 9 -3.53 -13.04 -7.93
C VAL A 9 -2.73 -11.75 -8.05
N LYS A 10 -1.49 -11.81 -8.55
CA LYS A 10 -0.66 -10.61 -8.77
C LYS A 10 -1.32 -9.65 -9.75
N GLN A 11 -1.93 -10.17 -10.82
CA GLN A 11 -2.61 -9.36 -11.82
C GLN A 11 -3.81 -8.63 -11.21
N ILE A 12 -4.64 -9.31 -10.42
CA ILE A 12 -5.78 -8.68 -9.72
C ILE A 12 -5.30 -7.50 -8.87
N TRP A 13 -4.28 -7.73 -8.02
CA TRP A 13 -3.73 -6.66 -7.18
C TRP A 13 -3.15 -5.50 -8.01
N ARG A 14 -2.50 -5.82 -9.14
CA ARG A 14 -1.98 -4.79 -10.06
C ARG A 14 -3.10 -3.91 -10.63
N ASP A 15 -4.22 -4.51 -10.98
CA ASP A 15 -5.34 -3.83 -11.66
C ASP A 15 -6.17 -2.98 -10.69
N ILE A 16 -6.33 -3.43 -9.44
CA ILE A 16 -7.12 -2.71 -8.43
C ILE A 16 -6.31 -1.68 -7.65
N THR A 17 -4.99 -1.84 -7.51
CA THR A 17 -4.15 -0.85 -6.82
C THR A 17 -3.84 0.30 -7.80
N PRO A 18 -4.23 1.56 -7.51
CA PRO A 18 -4.06 2.69 -8.44
C PRO A 18 -2.61 2.95 -8.90
N ILE A 19 -1.62 2.71 -8.03
CA ILE A 19 -0.20 2.81 -8.41
C ILE A 19 0.23 1.75 -9.44
N GLY A 20 -0.62 0.77 -9.75
CA GLY A 20 -0.43 -0.20 -10.83
C GLY A 20 0.61 -1.28 -10.54
N ARG A 21 0.92 -1.53 -9.27
CA ARG A 21 1.86 -2.57 -8.81
C ARG A 21 1.63 -2.93 -7.35
N GLN A 22 2.20 -4.07 -6.94
CA GLN A 22 2.33 -4.40 -5.53
C GLN A 22 3.31 -3.46 -4.82
N GLY A 23 3.00 -3.17 -3.55
CA GLY A 23 3.91 -2.46 -2.65
C GLY A 23 5.12 -3.32 -2.29
N LEU A 24 6.24 -2.66 -2.01
CA LEU A 24 7.46 -3.29 -1.51
C LEU A 24 7.50 -3.18 0.03
N PRO A 25 8.08 -4.17 0.74
CA PRO A 25 8.26 -4.07 2.19
C PRO A 25 8.97 -2.80 2.65
N SER A 26 9.93 -2.30 1.86
CA SER A 26 10.64 -1.05 2.13
C SER A 26 9.74 0.19 2.13
N GLU A 27 8.63 0.19 1.38
CA GLU A 27 7.71 1.32 1.35
C GLU A 27 6.90 1.44 2.64
N ILE A 28 6.54 0.29 3.23
CA ILE A 28 5.95 0.26 4.58
C ILE A 28 6.99 0.64 5.63
N GLY A 29 8.21 0.09 5.53
CA GLY A 29 9.30 0.44 6.43
C GLY A 29 9.64 1.93 6.43
N ASN A 30 9.63 2.58 5.26
CA ASN A 30 9.85 4.03 5.18
C ASN A 30 8.72 4.82 5.85
N ALA A 31 7.46 4.38 5.72
CA ALA A 31 6.33 5.00 6.42
C ALA A 31 6.46 4.84 7.95
N GLU A 32 6.88 3.67 8.42
CA GLU A 32 7.18 3.45 9.84
C GLU A 32 8.33 4.33 10.34
N VAL A 33 9.42 4.45 9.58
CA VAL A 33 10.55 5.33 9.93
C VAL A 33 10.08 6.77 10.09
N PHE A 34 9.23 7.27 9.19
CA PHE A 34 8.62 8.60 9.33
C PHE A 34 7.73 8.72 10.57
N LEU A 35 6.88 7.73 10.85
CA LEU A 35 6.02 7.72 12.04
C LEU A 35 6.79 7.58 13.35
N ALA A 36 8.00 7.02 13.31
CA ALA A 36 8.88 6.89 14.47
C ALA A 36 9.77 8.13 14.67
N SER A 37 9.82 9.04 13.70
CA SER A 37 10.72 10.19 13.73
C SER A 37 10.02 11.47 14.21
N ASP A 38 10.82 12.46 14.62
CA ASP A 38 10.34 13.74 15.16
C ASP A 38 9.50 14.54 14.15
N GLU A 39 9.68 14.28 12.85
CA GLU A 39 8.91 14.86 11.74
C GLU A 39 7.42 14.53 11.82
N SER A 40 7.03 13.48 12.54
CA SER A 40 5.63 13.09 12.76
C SER A 40 5.07 13.53 14.11
N SER A 41 5.75 14.42 14.85
CA SER A 41 5.42 14.79 16.24
C SER A 41 3.99 15.28 16.53
N PHE A 42 3.23 15.70 15.51
CA PHE A 42 1.82 16.11 15.65
C PHE A 42 0.82 15.12 15.03
N ILE A 43 1.29 13.97 14.55
CA ILE A 43 0.47 12.91 13.98
C ILE A 43 0.23 11.86 15.06
N VAL A 44 -0.89 11.97 15.75
CA VAL A 44 -1.26 11.06 16.85
C VAL A 44 -2.71 10.63 16.73
N GLY A 45 -3.00 9.37 17.10
CA GLY A 45 -4.36 8.84 17.17
C GLY A 45 -5.09 8.75 15.82
N THR A 46 -4.36 8.72 14.71
CA THR A 46 -4.91 8.63 13.35
C THR A 46 -4.33 7.46 12.58
N GLU A 47 -5.07 6.99 11.59
CA GLU A 47 -4.58 6.04 10.58
C GLU A 47 -3.90 6.81 9.44
N ILE A 48 -2.76 6.31 8.96
CA ILE A 48 -2.10 6.76 7.72
C ILE A 48 -2.04 5.58 6.76
N LEU A 49 -2.62 5.75 5.58
CA LEU A 49 -2.71 4.71 4.56
C LEU A 49 -1.46 4.71 3.66
N ALA A 50 -0.72 3.61 3.68
CA ALA A 50 0.40 3.32 2.79
C ALA A 50 0.07 2.13 1.86
N ASP A 51 -0.95 2.29 1.02
CA ASP A 51 -1.61 1.17 0.29
C ASP A 51 -1.60 1.32 -1.24
N GLY A 52 -0.81 2.26 -1.78
CA GLY A 52 -0.77 2.53 -3.21
C GLY A 52 -2.06 3.16 -3.77
N GLY A 53 -2.91 3.71 -2.90
CA GLY A 53 -4.17 4.38 -3.24
C GLY A 53 -5.38 3.46 -3.23
N LEU A 54 -5.22 2.20 -2.82
CA LEU A 54 -6.27 1.18 -2.90
C LEU A 54 -7.55 1.62 -2.20
N THR A 55 -7.46 2.09 -0.96
CA THR A 55 -8.64 2.43 -0.15
C THR A 55 -9.35 3.68 -0.67
N ASN A 56 -8.62 4.74 -0.99
CA ASN A 56 -9.22 6.05 -1.24
C ASN A 56 -9.49 6.35 -2.72
N ILE A 57 -8.83 5.68 -3.66
CA ILE A 57 -8.94 5.97 -5.10
C ILE A 57 -9.62 4.82 -5.85
N SER A 58 -9.41 3.55 -5.43
CA SER A 58 -10.06 2.43 -6.13
C SER A 58 -11.58 2.39 -5.94
N LEU A 59 -12.12 3.01 -4.89
CA LEU A 59 -13.56 3.09 -4.63
C LEU A 59 -14.25 4.26 -5.37
N MET A 60 -13.49 5.08 -6.11
CA MET A 60 -14.00 6.23 -6.88
C MET A 60 -14.13 5.95 -8.38
N LYS A 61 -13.94 4.70 -8.81
CA LYS A 61 -14.25 4.19 -10.15
C LYS A 61 -15.46 3.26 -10.07
#